data_AF-A0A1G3MAE6-F1
#
_entry.id   AF-A0A1G3MAE6-F1
#
_cell.length_a   1.000
_cell.length_b   1.000
_cell.length_c   1.000
_cell.angle_alpha   90.00
_cell.angle_beta   90.00
_cell.angle_gamma   90.00
#
_symmetry.space_group_name_H-M   'P 1'
#
loop_
_entity.id
_entity.type
_entity.pdbx_description
1 polymer ?
#
loop_
_entity_poly.entity_id
_entity_poly.type
_entity_poly.pdbx_seq_one_letter_code
_entity_poly.pdbx_strand_id
1 'polypeptide(L)'
;MPVTVPSKRGMTTEQPDHRHERLRAAKKRLTTAESQLQLLRGRLQQAQEEQARVEQACRAKGVDPADLDRVITKLEHEYDSSMTDLEGQIKGAEERLAPYAEETP
;
A
#
# COMPACT_ATOMS: atom_id res chain seq x y z
N MET A 1 -82.45 40.51 -7.67
CA MET A 1 -81.58 40.27 -8.83
C MET A 1 -80.16 40.04 -8.31
N PRO A 2 -79.65 38.80 -8.27
CA PRO A 2 -78.31 38.48 -7.76
C PRO A 2 -77.28 38.54 -8.90
N VAL A 3 -76.17 39.24 -8.74
CA VAL A 3 -75.01 39.12 -9.65
C VAL A 3 -73.71 39.12 -8.84
N THR A 4 -73.34 37.90 -8.45
CA THR A 4 -72.03 37.26 -8.58
C THR A 4 -70.77 38.10 -8.38
N VAL A 5 -70.11 37.88 -7.24
CA VAL A 5 -68.71 38.24 -6.98
C VAL A 5 -67.78 37.20 -7.65
N PRO A 6 -66.79 37.59 -8.46
CA PRO A 6 -65.76 36.65 -8.90
C PRO A 6 -64.73 36.46 -7.78
N SER A 7 -64.79 35.26 -7.20
CA SER A 7 -63.88 34.70 -6.21
C SER A 7 -62.42 34.70 -6.71
N LYS A 8 -61.55 35.38 -5.96
CA LYS A 8 -60.10 35.25 -6.04
C LYS A 8 -59.71 33.81 -5.67
N ARG A 9 -59.62 32.93 -6.66
CA ARG A 9 -58.91 31.65 -6.49
C ARG A 9 -57.43 31.94 -6.59
N GLY A 10 -56.79 32.06 -5.43
CA GLY A 10 -55.34 31.96 -5.29
C GLY A 10 -54.90 30.64 -5.90
N MET A 11 -54.25 30.73 -7.05
CA MET A 11 -53.58 29.62 -7.70
C MET A 11 -52.33 29.37 -6.86
N THR A 12 -52.42 28.37 -5.99
CA THR A 12 -51.32 27.86 -5.18
C THR A 12 -50.13 27.61 -6.10
N THR A 13 -49.05 28.36 -5.87
CA THR A 13 -47.73 28.04 -6.40
C THR A 13 -47.42 26.60 -6.05
N GLU A 14 -47.43 25.73 -7.06
CA GLU A 14 -46.79 24.42 -6.98
C GLU A 14 -45.32 24.68 -6.62
N GLN A 15 -44.98 24.56 -5.34
CA GLN A 15 -43.59 24.39 -4.93
C GLN A 15 -43.15 23.08 -5.57
N PRO A 16 -42.23 23.09 -6.55
CA PRO A 16 -41.76 21.85 -7.13
C PRO A 16 -41.15 21.00 -6.02
N ASP A 17 -41.17 19.69 -6.23
CA ASP A 17 -40.80 18.61 -5.32
C ASP A 17 -39.32 18.59 -4.87
N HIS A 18 -38.71 19.76 -4.65
CA HIS A 18 -37.31 19.98 -4.28
C HIS A 18 -36.88 19.25 -3.01
N ARG A 19 -37.82 18.98 -2.09
CA ARG A 19 -37.55 18.15 -0.90
C ARG A 19 -37.33 16.70 -1.29
N HIS A 20 -38.12 16.17 -2.22
CA HIS A 20 -37.97 14.81 -2.75
C HIS A 20 -36.70 14.67 -3.58
N GLU A 21 -36.36 15.67 -4.39
CA GLU A 21 -35.10 15.71 -5.15
C GLU A 21 -33.87 15.73 -4.21
N ARG A 22 -33.89 16.59 -3.19
CA ARG A 22 -32.83 16.66 -2.18
C ARG A 22 -32.67 15.36 -1.41
N LEU A 23 -33.79 14.73 -1.02
CA LEU A 23 -33.77 13.44 -0.34
C LEU A 23 -33.20 12.34 -1.25
N ARG A 24 -33.59 12.31 -2.53
CA ARG A 24 -33.07 11.36 -3.51
C ARG A 24 -31.57 11.56 -3.75
N ALA A 25 -31.12 12.80 -3.85
CA ALA A 25 -29.70 13.13 -3.99
C ALA A 25 -28.90 12.72 -2.75
N ALA A 26 -29.43 12.98 -1.53
CA ALA A 26 -28.79 12.56 -0.28
C ALA A 26 -28.69 11.03 -0.17
N LYS A 27 -29.76 10.30 -0.52
CA LYS A 27 -29.74 8.83 -0.58
C LYS A 27 -28.70 8.31 -1.57
N LYS A 28 -28.61 8.90 -2.77
CA LYS A 28 -27.59 8.52 -3.76
C LYS A 28 -26.17 8.74 -3.23
N ARG A 29 -25.92 9.88 -2.58
CA ARG A 29 -24.62 10.16 -1.95
C ARG A 29 -24.29 9.15 -0.85
N LEU A 30 -25.26 8.82 0.02
CA LEU A 30 -25.10 7.80 1.05
C LEU A 30 -24.72 6.45 0.44
N THR A 31 -25.48 5.97 -0.55
CA THR A 31 -25.18 4.68 -1.21
C THR A 31 -23.82 4.66 -1.89
N THR A 32 -23.36 5.80 -2.40
CA THR A 32 -22.03 5.92 -3.01
C THR A 32 -20.93 5.90 -1.94
N ALA A 33 -21.15 6.57 -0.80
CA ALA A 33 -20.22 6.55 0.32
C ALA A 33 -20.13 5.15 0.94
N GLU A 34 -21.24 4.43 1.05
CA GLU A 34 -21.29 3.05 1.53
C GLU A 34 -20.52 2.10 0.63
N SER A 35 -20.69 2.20 -0.69
CA SER A 35 -19.95 1.36 -1.64
C SER A 35 -18.45 1.66 -1.60
N GLN A 36 -18.06 2.94 -1.49
CA GLN A 36 -16.66 3.34 -1.32
C GLN A 36 -16.08 2.80 0.00
N LEU A 37 -16.81 2.88 1.11
CA LEU A 37 -16.38 2.32 2.38
C LEU A 37 -16.19 0.80 2.30
N GLN A 38 -17.08 0.09 1.63
CA GLN A 38 -16.94 -1.36 1.44
C GLN A 38 -15.68 -1.71 0.64
N LEU A 39 -15.42 -0.98 -0.45
CA LEU A 39 -14.20 -1.15 -1.24
C LEU A 39 -12.93 -0.87 -0.42
N LEU A 40 -12.91 0.23 0.34
CA LEU A 40 -11.79 0.60 1.19
C LEU A 40 -11.53 -0.44 2.29
N ARG A 41 -12.58 -0.99 2.89
CA ARG A 41 -12.47 -2.09 3.86
C ARG A 41 -11.86 -3.34 3.24
N GLY A 42 -12.30 -3.72 2.04
CA GLY A 42 -11.71 -4.84 1.31
C GLY A 42 -10.22 -4.65 1.03
N ARG A 43 -9.83 -3.45 0.59
CA ARG A 43 -8.42 -3.10 0.35
C ARG A 43 -7.59 -3.11 1.64
N LEU A 44 -8.15 -2.59 2.73
CA LEU A 44 -7.49 -2.60 4.04
C LEU A 44 -7.24 -4.03 4.51
N GLN A 45 -8.25 -4.91 4.40
CA GLN A 45 -8.12 -6.31 4.77
C GLN A 45 -7.03 -7.01 3.95
N GLN A 46 -7.02 -6.82 2.63
CA GLN A 46 -5.98 -7.38 1.75
C GLN A 46 -4.58 -6.90 2.13
N ALA A 47 -4.43 -5.60 2.43
CA ALA A 47 -3.15 -5.04 2.85
C ALA A 47 -2.68 -5.61 4.19
N GLN A 48 -3.60 -5.82 5.14
CA GLN A 48 -3.30 -6.43 6.44
C GLN A 48 -2.88 -7.90 6.30
N GLU A 49 -3.58 -8.66 5.46
CA GLU A 49 -3.25 -10.06 5.16
C GLU A 49 -1.87 -10.17 4.50
N GLU A 50 -1.58 -9.31 3.53
CA GLU A 50 -0.27 -9.28 2.86
C GLU A 50 0.86 -8.87 3.82
N GLN A 51 0.63 -7.85 4.65
CA GLN A 51 1.58 -7.44 5.69
C GLN A 51 1.88 -8.61 6.64
N ALA A 52 0.84 -9.29 7.14
CA ALA A 52 1.01 -10.44 8.02
C ALA A 52 1.79 -11.58 7.34
N ARG A 53 1.53 -11.83 6.04
CA ARG A 53 2.27 -12.83 5.25
C ARG A 53 3.75 -12.50 5.17
N VAL A 54 4.10 -11.24 4.89
CA VAL A 54 5.49 -10.79 4.80
C VAL A 54 6.18 -10.88 6.17
N GLU A 55 5.52 -10.43 7.24
CA GLU A 55 6.07 -10.53 8.59
C GLU A 55 6.34 -11.98 9.01
N GLN A 56 5.42 -12.90 8.69
CA GLN A 56 5.62 -14.32 8.94
C GLN A 56 6.80 -14.88 8.14
N ALA A 57 6.97 -14.48 6.88
CA ALA A 57 8.09 -14.91 6.06
C ALA A 57 9.44 -14.44 6.63
N CYS A 58 9.51 -13.22 7.16
CA CYS A 58 10.69 -12.72 7.88
C CYS A 58 10.98 -13.55 9.13
N ARG A 59 9.96 -13.75 9.99
CA ARG A 59 10.11 -14.52 11.23
C ARG A 59 10.48 -15.98 10.97
N ALA A 60 9.95 -16.59 9.89
CA ALA A 60 10.30 -17.94 9.46
C ALA A 60 11.79 -18.07 9.05
N LYS A 61 12.40 -16.98 8.58
CA LYS A 61 13.84 -16.90 8.33
C LYS A 61 14.65 -16.51 9.58
N GLY A 62 14.02 -16.44 10.74
CA GLY A 62 14.66 -16.03 12.00
C GLY A 62 14.93 -14.53 12.09
N VAL A 63 14.33 -13.71 11.21
CA VAL A 63 14.52 -12.27 11.19
C VAL A 63 13.29 -11.58 11.77
N ASP A 64 13.49 -10.71 12.76
CA ASP A 64 12.43 -9.83 13.23
C ASP A 64 12.15 -8.76 12.17
N PRO A 65 10.90 -8.64 11.66
CA PRO A 65 10.52 -7.57 10.72
C PRO A 65 10.89 -6.16 11.20
N ALA A 66 10.91 -5.92 12.52
CA ALA A 66 11.24 -4.62 13.09
C ALA A 66 12.74 -4.27 12.97
N ASP A 67 13.60 -5.28 12.80
CA ASP A 67 15.05 -5.15 12.77
C ASP A 67 15.64 -5.37 11.36
N LEU A 68 14.82 -5.42 10.31
CA LEU A 68 15.25 -5.74 8.94
C LEU A 68 16.41 -4.86 8.47
N ASP A 69 16.32 -3.55 8.64
CA ASP A 69 17.37 -2.62 8.20
C ASP A 69 18.71 -2.90 8.88
N ARG A 70 18.66 -3.16 10.19
CA ARG A 70 19.85 -3.51 10.97
C ARG A 70 20.46 -4.84 10.51
N VAL A 71 19.62 -5.84 10.23
CA VAL A 71 20.07 -7.15 9.74
C VAL A 71 20.69 -7.02 8.34
N ILE A 72 20.09 -6.21 7.46
CA ILE A 72 20.62 -5.94 6.11
C ILE A 72 22.01 -5.29 6.22
N THR A 73 22.15 -4.21 6.98
CA THR A 73 23.44 -3.52 7.16
C THR A 73 24.51 -4.46 7.72
N LYS A 74 24.13 -5.34 8.66
CA LYS A 74 25.05 -6.34 9.22
C LYS A 74 25.51 -7.33 8.13
N LEU A 75 24.59 -7.85 7.33
CA LEU A 75 24.91 -8.81 6.27
C LEU A 75 25.75 -8.20 5.16
N GLU A 76 25.48 -6.94 4.78
CA GLU A 76 26.29 -6.19 3.82
C GLU A 76 27.73 -6.05 4.32
N HIS A 77 27.91 -5.69 5.59
CA HIS A 77 29.25 -5.57 6.19
C HIS A 77 29.98 -6.92 6.27
N GLU A 78 29.29 -7.99 6.67
CA GLU A 78 29.87 -9.34 6.72
C GLU A 78 30.28 -9.83 5.33
N TYR A 79 29.49 -9.51 4.31
CA TYR A 79 29.80 -9.81 2.91
C TYR A 79 31.06 -9.07 2.45
N ASP A 80 31.13 -7.75 2.66
CA ASP A 80 32.28 -6.93 2.25
C ASP A 80 33.57 -7.40 2.95
N SER A 81 33.49 -7.72 4.24
CA SER A 81 34.61 -8.27 4.99
C SER A 81 35.06 -9.62 4.42
N SER A 82 34.13 -10.53 4.17
CA SER A 82 34.43 -11.86 3.63
C SER A 82 35.03 -11.76 2.22
N MET A 83 34.55 -10.82 1.41
CA MET A 83 35.08 -10.57 0.07
C MET A 83 36.52 -10.06 0.13
N THR A 84 36.79 -9.09 1.00
CA THR A 84 38.14 -8.56 1.23
C THR A 84 39.11 -9.66 1.67
N ASP A 85 38.67 -10.53 2.60
CA ASP A 85 39.47 -11.66 3.07
C ASP A 85 39.77 -12.66 1.95
N LEU A 86 38.78 -12.98 1.12
CA LEU A 86 38.95 -13.86 -0.03
C LEU A 86 39.91 -13.28 -1.07
N GLU A 87 39.77 -12.00 -1.40
CA GLU A 87 40.68 -11.30 -2.32
C GLU A 87 42.12 -11.30 -1.79
N GLY A 88 42.30 -11.08 -0.48
CA GLY A 88 43.61 -11.18 0.17
C GLY A 88 44.19 -12.59 0.10
N GLN A 89 43.37 -13.62 0.33
CA GLN A 89 43.79 -15.03 0.22
C GLN A 89 44.18 -15.41 -1.20
N ILE A 90 43.40 -14.95 -2.20
CA ILE A 90 43.70 -15.15 -3.62
C ILE A 90 45.03 -14.51 -3.96
N LYS A 91 45.21 -13.22 -3.65
CA LYS A 91 46.46 -12.51 -3.91
C LYS A 91 47.66 -13.18 -3.24
N GLY A 92 47.52 -13.59 -1.99
CA GLY A 92 48.59 -14.31 -1.28
C GLY A 92 48.85 -15.72 -1.85
N ALA A 93 47.87 -16.36 -2.47
CA ALA A 93 48.07 -17.61 -3.22
C ALA A 93 48.78 -17.34 -4.54
N GLU A 94 48.39 -16.32 -5.29
CA GLU A 94 49.03 -15.88 -6.54
C GLU A 94 50.51 -15.53 -6.32
N GLU A 95 50.82 -14.76 -5.29
CA GLU A 95 52.21 -14.40 -4.93
C GLU A 95 53.06 -15.64 -4.58
N ARG A 96 52.48 -16.64 -3.90
CA ARG A 96 53.17 -17.90 -3.58
C ARG A 96 53.36 -18.80 -4.79
N LEU A 97 52.46 -18.71 -5.78
CA LEU A 97 52.51 -19.49 -7.01
C LEU A 97 53.38 -18.81 -8.09
N ALA A 98 53.57 -17.49 -8.02
CA ALA A 98 54.34 -16.72 -8.99
C ALA A 98 55.75 -17.30 -9.29
N PRO A 99 56.54 -17.77 -8.29
CA PRO A 99 57.85 -18.37 -8.56
C PRO A 99 57.79 -19.66 -9.39
N TYR A 100 56.66 -20.37 -9.34
CA TYR A 100 56.46 -21.63 -10.04
C TYR A 100 55.77 -21.45 -11.40
N ALA A 101 55.24 -20.26 -11.68
CA ALA A 101 54.58 -19.94 -12.94
C ALA A 101 55.56 -19.64 -14.08
N GLU A 102 56.81 -19.27 -13.77
CA GLU A 102 57.87 -19.03 -14.76
C GLU A 102 58.70 -20.30 -15.08
N GLU A 103 58.46 -21.42 -14.40
CA GLU A 103 59.23 -22.68 -14.53
C GLU A 103 58.59 -23.74 -15.46
N THR A 104 57.60 -23.38 -16.29
CA THR A 104 57.16 -24.26 -17.39
C THR A 104 58.06 -24.10 -18.62
N PRO A 105 58.79 -25.15 -19.06
CA PRO A 105 59.58 -25.16 -20.31
C PRO A 105 58.72 -25.07 -21.58
#